data_AF-A0A522XL68-F1
#
_entry.id   AF-A0A522XL68-F1
#
_cell.length_a   1.000
_cell.length_b   1.000
_cell.length_c   1.000
_cell.angle_alpha   90.00
_cell.angle_beta   90.00
_cell.angle_gamma   90.00
#
_symmetry.space_group_name_H-M   'P 1'
#
loop_
_entity.id
_entity.type
_entity.pdbx_description
1 polymer ?
#
loop_
_entity_poly.entity_id
_entity_poly.type
_entity_poly.pdbx_seq_one_letter_code
_entity_poly.pdbx_strand_id
1 'polypeptide(L)'
;MITIDCREIESYKHELAVFVADWIGAIPTMKLHEFVLSPIDDEYLDTEKIVKGVREFFASLGETANFAVLPKDEIILIKSLSNRTFVKEKQPESMFACTHCGYVTQYEGLLQTHMKLHYL
;
A
#
# COMPACT_ATOMS: atom_id res chain seq x y z
N MET A 1 -0.46 7.87 -19.20
CA MET A 1 -0.72 7.11 -17.94
C MET A 1 0.60 6.52 -17.50
N ILE A 2 0.82 6.24 -16.22
CA ILE A 2 2.10 5.66 -15.75
C ILE A 2 1.84 4.38 -14.97
N THR A 3 2.58 3.33 -15.29
CA THR A 3 2.49 2.02 -14.64
C THR A 3 3.61 1.85 -13.63
N ILE A 4 3.32 1.32 -12.46
CA ILE A 4 4.30 1.02 -11.42
C ILE A 4 4.34 -0.50 -11.24
N ASP A 5 5.49 -1.12 -11.54
CA ASP A 5 5.71 -2.55 -11.29
C ASP A 5 6.10 -2.78 -9.83
N CYS A 6 5.36 -3.67 -9.18
CA CYS A 6 5.45 -3.97 -7.75
C CYS A 6 5.80 -5.44 -7.48
N ARG A 7 6.31 -6.22 -8.45
CA ARG A 7 6.56 -7.67 -8.26
C ARG A 7 7.44 -7.98 -7.06
N GLU A 8 8.43 -7.14 -6.81
CA GLU A 8 9.39 -7.32 -5.70
C GLU A 8 8.94 -6.69 -4.38
N ILE A 9 7.80 -5.99 -4.39
CA ILE A 9 7.24 -5.26 -3.25
C ILE A 9 5.71 -5.48 -3.12
N GLU A 10 5.22 -6.67 -3.52
CA GLU A 10 3.78 -6.94 -3.62
C GLU A 10 3.03 -6.61 -2.32
N SER A 11 3.66 -6.88 -1.18
CA SER A 11 3.10 -6.59 0.15
C SER A 11 2.82 -5.10 0.41
N TYR A 12 3.53 -4.19 -0.27
CA TYR A 12 3.35 -2.74 -0.14
C TYR A 12 2.52 -2.13 -1.28
N LYS A 13 2.11 -2.92 -2.28
CA LYS A 13 1.47 -2.44 -3.52
C LYS A 13 0.27 -1.51 -3.25
N HIS A 14 -0.62 -1.90 -2.35
CA HIS A 14 -1.83 -1.12 -2.05
C HIS A 14 -1.50 0.18 -1.32
N GLU A 15 -0.66 0.13 -0.29
CA GLU A 15 -0.26 1.32 0.47
C GLU A 15 0.54 2.30 -0.40
N LEU A 16 1.43 1.79 -1.24
CA LEU A 16 2.18 2.58 -2.21
C LEU A 16 1.25 3.25 -3.22
N ALA A 17 0.27 2.51 -3.76
CA ALA A 17 -0.68 3.06 -4.72
C ALA A 17 -1.50 4.22 -4.13
N VAL A 18 -2.00 4.05 -2.89
CA VAL A 18 -2.73 5.11 -2.18
C VAL A 18 -1.84 6.32 -1.92
N PHE A 19 -0.63 6.09 -1.36
CA PHE A 19 0.29 7.16 -1.01
C PHE A 19 0.70 7.99 -2.23
N VAL A 20 1.12 7.33 -3.30
CA VAL A 20 1.61 8.02 -4.51
C VAL A 20 0.47 8.72 -5.23
N ALA A 21 -0.72 8.10 -5.30
CA ALA A 21 -1.88 8.71 -5.95
C ALA A 21 -2.36 9.98 -5.23
N ASP A 22 -2.36 9.98 -3.90
CA ASP A 22 -2.65 11.18 -3.09
C ASP A 22 -1.58 12.26 -3.30
N TRP A 23 -0.31 11.85 -3.33
CA TRP A 23 0.82 12.76 -3.54
C TRP A 23 0.76 13.49 -4.88
N ILE A 24 0.39 12.79 -5.96
CA ILE A 24 0.42 13.35 -7.32
C ILE A 24 -0.96 13.76 -7.84
N GLY A 25 -2.03 13.57 -7.07
CA GLY A 25 -3.40 13.87 -7.50
C GLY A 25 -3.84 13.03 -8.70
N ALA A 26 -3.71 11.71 -8.62
CA ALA A 26 -4.07 10.78 -9.68
C ALA A 26 -5.01 9.67 -9.22
N ILE A 27 -5.63 8.98 -10.17
CA ILE A 27 -6.48 7.83 -9.92
C ILE A 27 -5.65 6.55 -10.07
N PRO A 28 -5.44 5.76 -9.00
CA PRO A 28 -4.75 4.50 -9.08
C PRO A 28 -5.71 3.40 -9.51
N THR A 29 -5.31 2.60 -10.51
CA THR A 29 -6.01 1.39 -10.93
C THR A 29 -5.17 0.17 -10.60
N MET A 30 -5.69 -0.70 -9.74
CA MET A 30 -4.98 -1.90 -9.28
C MET A 30 -4.98 -3.00 -10.34
N LYS A 31 -3.84 -3.66 -10.54
CA LYS A 31 -3.68 -4.85 -11.38
C LYS A 31 -2.84 -5.91 -10.66
N LEU A 32 -2.66 -7.06 -11.31
CA LEU A 32 -1.76 -8.09 -10.81
C LEU A 32 -0.31 -7.59 -10.92
N HIS A 33 0.42 -7.60 -9.81
CA HIS A 33 1.81 -7.14 -9.71
C HIS A 33 2.11 -5.69 -10.06
N GLU A 34 1.12 -4.89 -10.41
CA GLU A 34 1.31 -3.50 -10.82
C GLU A 34 0.09 -2.65 -10.45
N PHE A 35 0.25 -1.34 -10.49
CA PHE A 35 -0.87 -0.41 -10.54
C PHE A 35 -0.60 0.69 -11.57
N VAL A 36 -1.66 1.27 -12.11
CA VAL A 36 -1.59 2.32 -13.13
C VAL A 36 -2.12 3.62 -12.56
N LEU A 37 -1.34 4.68 -12.62
CA LEU A 37 -1.75 6.05 -12.32
C LEU A 37 -2.30 6.70 -13.58
N SER A 38 -3.56 7.13 -13.49
CA SER A 38 -4.22 7.93 -14.52
C SER A 38 -4.41 9.36 -14.02
N PRO A 39 -4.13 10.38 -14.85
CA PRO A 39 -4.41 11.75 -14.47
C PRO A 39 -5.92 11.97 -14.29
N ILE A 40 -6.29 12.94 -13.45
CA ILE A 40 -7.70 13.32 -13.24
C ILE A 40 -8.23 14.14 -14.43
N ASP A 41 -7.36 14.96 -15.02
CA ASP A 41 -7.64 15.83 -16.18
C ASP A 41 -6.72 15.51 -17.36
N ASP A 42 -6.77 16.30 -18.44
CA ASP A 42 -5.91 16.16 -19.64
C ASP A 42 -4.41 16.52 -19.39
N GLU A 43 -4.00 16.65 -18.13
CA GLU A 43 -2.61 16.92 -17.76
C GLU A 43 -1.74 15.66 -17.76
N TYR A 44 -0.51 15.79 -18.24
CA TYR A 44 0.48 14.71 -18.19
C TYR A 44 1.00 14.54 -16.77
N LEU A 45 1.13 13.28 -16.36
CA LEU A 45 1.76 12.94 -15.09
C LEU A 45 3.28 13.12 -15.19
N ASP A 46 3.83 13.86 -14.24
CA ASP A 46 5.26 14.10 -14.12
C ASP A 46 5.97 12.89 -13.48
N THR A 47 6.72 12.15 -14.31
CA THR A 47 7.48 10.97 -13.88
C THR A 47 8.46 11.29 -12.75
N GLU A 48 9.09 12.47 -12.72
CA GLU A 48 10.04 12.84 -11.67
C GLU A 48 9.32 13.01 -10.32
N LYS A 49 8.12 13.62 -10.33
CA LYS A 49 7.28 13.73 -9.14
C LYS A 49 6.83 12.37 -8.63
N ILE A 50 6.46 11.45 -9.53
CA ILE A 50 6.05 10.10 -9.12
C ILE A 50 7.24 9.35 -8.52
N VAL A 51 8.40 9.38 -9.17
CA VAL A 51 9.63 8.75 -8.65
C VAL A 51 9.97 9.32 -7.27
N LYS A 52 9.82 10.63 -7.07
CA LYS A 52 9.98 11.25 -5.76
C LYS A 52 8.96 10.71 -4.74
N GLY A 53 7.67 10.67 -5.08
CA GLY A 53 6.62 10.12 -4.20
C GLY A 53 6.89 8.67 -3.80
N VAL A 54 7.34 7.82 -4.73
CA VAL A 54 7.72 6.43 -4.43
C VAL A 54 8.92 6.37 -3.48
N ARG A 55 9.93 7.23 -3.67
CA ARG A 55 11.10 7.29 -2.76
C ARG A 55 10.72 7.77 -1.37
N GLU A 56 9.85 8.78 -1.27
CA GLU A 56 9.34 9.28 0.01
C GLU A 56 8.51 8.23 0.76
N PHE A 57 7.74 7.42 0.05
CA PHE A 57 7.05 6.28 0.64
C PHE A 57 8.04 5.33 1.34
N PHE A 58 9.09 4.89 0.64
CA PHE A 58 10.10 4.02 1.26
C PHE A 58 10.90 4.73 2.36
N ALA A 59 11.12 6.03 2.24
CA ALA A 59 11.74 6.83 3.30
C ALA A 59 10.90 6.83 4.58
N SER A 60 9.57 6.94 4.45
CA SER A 60 8.66 6.89 5.59
C SER A 60 8.66 5.53 6.31
N LEU A 61 9.03 4.46 5.60
CA LEU A 61 9.19 3.11 6.15
C LEU A 61 10.60 2.86 6.74
N GLY A 62 11.55 3.80 6.59
CA GLY A 62 12.95 3.59 6.95
C GLY A 62 13.74 2.75 5.94
N GLU A 63 13.20 2.52 4.75
CA GLU A 63 13.66 1.57 3.74
C GLU A 63 14.34 2.23 2.53
N THR A 64 14.93 3.43 2.70
CA THR A 64 15.51 4.24 1.60
C THR A 64 16.62 3.54 0.82
N ALA A 65 17.37 2.64 1.45
CA ALA A 65 18.53 1.97 0.87
C ALA A 65 18.22 0.59 0.27
N ASN A 66 17.00 0.07 0.49
CA ASN A 66 16.66 -1.30 0.12
C ASN A 66 15.98 -1.42 -1.25
N PHE A 67 15.53 -0.31 -1.84
CA PHE A 67 14.81 -0.31 -3.11
C PHE A 67 15.38 0.71 -4.10
N ALA A 68 15.57 0.26 -5.34
CA ALA A 68 15.84 1.13 -6.48
C ALA A 68 14.55 1.43 -7.22
N VAL A 69 14.30 2.71 -7.49
CA VAL A 69 13.17 3.21 -8.28
C VAL A 69 13.69 3.65 -9.64
N LEU A 70 13.37 2.89 -10.68
CA LEU A 70 13.92 3.04 -12.03
C LEU A 70 12.80 3.43 -13.01
N PRO A 71 12.72 4.71 -13.41
CA PRO A 71 11.79 5.12 -14.46
C PRO A 71 12.30 4.61 -15.83
N LYS A 72 11.40 4.02 -16.61
CA LYS A 72 11.63 3.58 -17.99
C LYS A 72 10.37 3.88 -18.81
N ASP A 73 10.42 4.97 -19.57
CA ASP A 73 9.28 5.47 -20.36
C ASP A 73 8.04 5.68 -19.46
N GLU A 74 6.93 5.01 -19.74
CA GLU A 74 5.68 5.06 -18.95
C GLU A 74 5.63 4.01 -17.83
N ILE A 75 6.74 3.31 -17.54
CA ILE A 75 6.82 2.25 -16.52
C ILE A 75 7.87 2.63 -15.47
N ILE A 76 7.49 2.55 -14.19
CA ILE A 76 8.41 2.69 -13.06
C ILE A 76 8.63 1.30 -12.47
N LEU A 77 9.87 0.84 -12.52
CA LEU A 77 10.29 -0.45 -11.97
C LEU A 77 10.82 -0.24 -10.55
N ILE A 78 10.34 -1.06 -9.61
CA ILE A 78 10.86 -1.10 -8.25
C ILE A 78 11.62 -2.41 -8.06
N LYS A 79 12.92 -2.28 -7.77
CA LYS A 79 13.85 -3.40 -7.60
C LYS A 79 14.37 -3.43 -6.19
N SER A 80 14.36 -4.59 -5.55
CA SER A 80 15.04 -4.75 -4.27
C SER A 80 16.55 -4.81 -4.49
N LEU A 81 17.29 -4.02 -3.71
CA LEU A 81 18.75 -4.03 -3.66
C LEU A 81 19.29 -5.04 -2.65
N SER A 82 18.42 -5.55 -1.78
CA SER A 82 18.74 -6.49 -0.73
C SER A 82 18.19 -7.86 -1.10
N ASN A 83 18.98 -8.92 -0.90
CA ASN A 83 18.58 -10.31 -1.18
C ASN A 83 17.59 -10.87 -0.14
N ARG A 84 16.84 -10.00 0.55
CA ARG A 84 15.86 -10.33 1.59
C ARG A 84 14.46 -10.14 1.02
N THR A 85 13.62 -11.16 1.14
CA THR A 85 12.19 -11.03 0.87
C THR A 85 11.58 -10.16 1.96
N PHE A 86 11.27 -8.90 1.66
CA PHE A 86 10.60 -8.00 2.60
C PHE A 86 9.15 -8.41 2.75
N VAL A 87 8.89 -9.28 3.72
CA VAL A 87 7.54 -9.55 4.20
C VAL A 87 7.19 -8.42 5.15
N LYS A 88 6.13 -7.65 4.85
CA LYS A 88 5.56 -6.68 5.78
C LYS A 88 5.41 -7.36 7.13
N GLU A 89 6.14 -6.89 8.15
CA GLU A 89 5.84 -7.28 9.53
C GLU A 89 4.39 -6.89 9.76
N LYS A 90 3.51 -7.89 9.93
CA LYS A 90 2.11 -7.63 10.26
C LYS A 90 2.12 -6.75 11.51
N GLN A 91 1.74 -5.48 11.37
CA GLN A 91 1.29 -4.71 12.52
C GLN A 91 0.26 -5.60 13.25
N PRO A 92 0.29 -5.66 14.59
CA PRO A 92 -0.68 -6.45 15.33
C PRO A 92 -2.07 -6.00 14.87
N GLU A 93 -2.80 -6.92 14.22
CA GLU A 93 -4.14 -6.67 13.72
C GLU A 93 -4.94 -6.02 14.85
N SER A 94 -5.49 -4.82 14.60
CA SER A 94 -6.25 -4.07 15.60
C SER A 94 -7.30 -5.01 16.18
N MET A 95 -7.21 -5.29 17.49
CA MET A 95 -8.14 -6.21 18.13
C MET A 95 -9.51 -5.55 18.22
N PHE A 96 -10.53 -6.26 17.77
CA PHE A 96 -11.93 -5.89 17.95
C PHE A 96 -12.32 -6.14 19.41
N ALA A 97 -12.86 -5.13 20.09
CA ALA A 97 -13.29 -5.21 21.47
C ALA A 97 -14.81 -5.10 21.59
N CYS A 98 -15.40 -5.91 22.46
CA CYS A 98 -16.81 -5.81 22.80
C CYS A 98 -17.08 -4.56 23.64
N THR A 99 -18.19 -3.88 23.37
CA THR A 99 -18.61 -2.69 24.11
C THR A 99 -19.38 -3.01 25.39
N HIS A 100 -19.88 -4.26 25.51
CA HIS A 100 -20.67 -4.71 26.65
C HIS A 100 -19.85 -5.45 27.70
N CYS A 101 -18.69 -6.00 27.33
CA CYS A 101 -17.80 -6.71 28.26
C CYS A 101 -16.34 -6.67 27.77
N GLY A 102 -15.41 -7.22 28.56
CA GLY A 102 -13.97 -7.25 28.24
C GLY A 102 -13.54 -8.25 27.17
N TYR A 103 -14.45 -8.77 26.34
CA TYR A 103 -14.10 -9.71 25.28
C TYR A 103 -13.36 -9.00 24.13
N VAL A 104 -12.22 -9.55 23.73
CA VAL A 104 -11.39 -9.05 22.61
C VAL A 104 -11.09 -10.18 21.63
N THR A 105 -11.04 -9.87 20.34
CA THR A 105 -10.76 -10.84 19.28
C THR A 105 -10.10 -10.19 18.07
N GLN A 106 -9.34 -10.96 17.29
CA GLN A 106 -8.75 -10.51 16.02
C GLN A 106 -9.74 -10.60 14.85
N TYR A 107 -10.89 -11.26 15.03
CA TYR A 107 -11.84 -11.53 13.95
C TYR A 107 -13.18 -10.82 14.18
N GLU A 108 -13.55 -9.93 13.27
CA GLU A 108 -14.82 -9.19 13.32
C GLU A 108 -16.04 -10.12 13.41
N GLY A 109 -16.05 -11.23 12.65
CA GLY A 109 -17.17 -12.19 12.68
C GLY A 109 -17.38 -12.85 14.05
N LEU A 110 -16.31 -13.04 14.82
CA LEU A 110 -16.41 -13.54 16.20
C LEU A 110 -16.96 -12.46 17.14
N LEU A 111 -16.56 -11.19 16.96
CA LEU A 111 -17.14 -10.08 17.71
C LEU A 111 -18.65 -9.98 17.44
N GLN A 112 -19.08 -10.02 16.17
CA GLN A 112 -20.50 -9.94 15.80
C GLN A 112 -21.32 -11.08 16.40
N THR A 113 -20.77 -12.30 16.42
CA THR A 113 -21.44 -13.45 17.04
C THR A 113 -21.51 -13.30 18.56
N HIS A 114 -20.42 -12.86 19.18
CA HIS A 114 -20.37 -12.56 20.62
C HIS A 114 -21.38 -11.49 21.02
N MET A 115 -21.51 -10.40 20.24
CA MET A 115 -22.45 -9.31 20.53
C MET A 115 -23.89 -9.80 20.60
N LYS A 116 -24.28 -10.76 19.75
CA LYS A 116 -25.64 -11.34 19.76
C LYS A 116 -25.99 -12.01 21.09
N LEU A 117 -25.01 -12.56 21.81
CA LEU A 117 -25.23 -13.20 23.11
C LEU A 117 -25.71 -12.21 24.19
N HIS A 118 -25.40 -10.93 24.06
CA HIS A 118 -25.86 -9.89 25.00
C HIS A 118 -27.31 -9.44 24.76
N TYR A 119 -27.90 -9.84 23.63
CA TYR A 119 -29.25 -9.46 23.23
C TYR A 119 -30.23 -10.65 23.22
N LEU A 120 -29.82 -11.78 23.77
CA LEU A 120 -30.64 -12.97 24.04
C LEU A 120 -31.07 -12.98 25.51
#